data_AF-A0A3M7EAD2-F1
#
_entry.id   AF-A0A3M7EAD2-F1
#
_cell.length_a   1.000
_cell.length_b   1.000
_cell.length_c   1.000
_cell.angle_alpha   90.00
_cell.angle_beta   90.00
_cell.angle_gamma   90.00
#
_symmetry.space_group_name_H-M   'P 1'
#
loop_
_entity.id
_entity.type
_entity.pdbx_description
1 polymer ?
#
loop_
_entity_poly.entity_id
_entity_poly.type
_entity_poly.pdbx_seq_one_letter_code
_entity_poly.pdbx_strand_id
1 'polypeptide(L)'
;MYGISYWFLPAFSGCVWLGTLLGMLGGWVANGEPQYPWMDGQTIAFISHVGATYWGKPLFIAGSATAQVAFVLCFISERWLRHRGRLTHNYTTAEKALSVCASIFAIIGACGLILLTIFDTRRYPPVHEAMLAVFIAGYIISAIFICAEYQRLGIFFREYRILRASFWIKLTFIIVEIALAIAFGVTQYRTADNSAAIIEWIIALMYIFYTWSFIIDFLPATRTKHKDHRFPPVRAADDEMAMNTQHQGSMTNGPVYSSGGHYGDTESHGSQQPMQQGERAGPSQNF
;
A
#
# COMPACT_ATOMS: atom_id res chain seq x y z
N MET A 1 -8.02 2.57 -29.60
CA MET A 1 -7.93 1.32 -28.82
C MET A 1 -8.40 1.62 -27.40
N TYR A 2 -9.45 0.93 -26.92
CA TYR A 2 -10.21 1.31 -25.73
C TYR A 2 -9.32 1.58 -24.50
N GLY A 3 -9.43 2.81 -23.99
CA GLY A 3 -8.44 3.46 -23.15
C GLY A 3 -8.58 3.19 -21.65
N ILE A 4 -8.92 1.97 -21.26
CA ILE A 4 -9.01 1.59 -19.85
C ILE A 4 -7.59 1.59 -19.29
N SER A 5 -7.34 2.46 -18.31
CA SER A 5 -6.08 2.54 -17.59
C SER A 5 -6.26 1.96 -16.19
N TYR A 6 -5.15 1.69 -15.50
CA TYR A 6 -5.13 0.98 -14.21
C TYR A 6 -5.93 1.65 -13.09
N TRP A 7 -6.29 2.93 -13.24
CA TRP A 7 -7.19 3.64 -12.32
C TRP A 7 -8.60 3.02 -12.27
N PHE A 8 -8.99 2.27 -13.31
CA PHE A 8 -10.27 1.56 -13.33
C PHE A 8 -10.36 0.48 -12.25
N LEU A 9 -9.25 -0.15 -11.87
CA LEU A 9 -9.25 -1.23 -10.87
C LEU A 9 -9.78 -0.77 -9.51
N PRO A 10 -9.23 0.27 -8.87
CA PRO A 10 -9.76 0.75 -7.59
C PRO A 10 -11.15 1.37 -7.73
N ALA A 11 -11.45 2.02 -8.87
CA ALA A 11 -12.78 2.56 -9.13
C ALA A 11 -13.84 1.46 -9.16
N PHE A 12 -13.60 0.39 -9.93
CA PHE A 12 -14.48 -0.78 -10.03
C PHE A 12 -14.64 -1.47 -8.68
N SER A 13 -13.53 -1.71 -7.97
CA SER A 13 -13.55 -2.33 -6.63
C SER A 13 -14.45 -1.56 -5.66
N GLY A 14 -14.24 -0.24 -5.52
CA GLY A 14 -15.04 0.59 -4.63
C GLY A 14 -16.51 0.68 -5.05
N CYS A 15 -16.83 0.70 -6.35
CA CYS A 15 -18.21 0.68 -6.84
C CYS A 15 -18.93 -0.64 -6.53
N VAL A 16 -18.25 -1.78 -6.69
CA VAL A 16 -18.82 -3.09 -6.35
C VAL A 16 -19.07 -3.19 -4.86
N TRP A 17 -18.12 -2.74 -4.03
CA TRP A 17 -18.29 -2.72 -2.59
C TRP A 17 -19.43 -1.79 -2.15
N LEU A 18 -19.49 -0.57 -2.68
CA LEU A 18 -20.59 0.37 -2.45
C LEU A 18 -21.95 -0.24 -2.85
N GLY A 19 -22.04 -0.84 -4.04
CA GLY A 19 -23.26 -1.49 -4.50
C GLY A 19 -23.69 -2.65 -3.59
N THR A 20 -22.73 -3.41 -3.05
CA THR A 20 -22.99 -4.49 -2.09
C THR A 20 -23.58 -3.95 -0.80
N LEU A 21 -22.95 -2.92 -0.22
CA LEU A 21 -23.42 -2.27 1.01
C LEU A 21 -24.77 -1.61 0.83
N LEU A 22 -24.98 -0.87 -0.27
CA LEU A 22 -26.27 -0.25 -0.57
C LEU A 22 -27.37 -1.29 -0.83
N GLY A 23 -27.05 -2.40 -1.49
CA GLY A 23 -27.99 -3.50 -1.71
C GLY A 23 -28.41 -4.16 -0.40
N MET A 24 -27.47 -4.38 0.51
CA MET A 24 -27.76 -4.93 1.84
C MET A 24 -28.52 -3.94 2.72
N LEU A 25 -28.06 -2.69 2.84
CA LEU A 25 -28.71 -1.68 3.65
C LEU A 25 -30.11 -1.36 3.12
N GLY A 26 -30.22 -1.10 1.81
CA GLY A 26 -31.49 -0.83 1.15
C GLY A 26 -32.45 -2.03 1.22
N GLY A 27 -31.93 -3.26 1.06
CA GLY A 27 -32.73 -4.46 1.25
C GLY A 27 -33.23 -4.62 2.69
N TRP A 28 -32.40 -4.33 3.70
CA TRP A 28 -32.81 -4.39 5.10
C TRP A 28 -33.90 -3.35 5.42
N VAL A 29 -33.72 -2.09 4.99
CA VAL A 29 -34.71 -1.02 5.16
C VAL A 29 -36.01 -1.32 4.41
N ALA A 30 -35.92 -1.80 3.16
CA ALA A 30 -37.11 -2.13 2.35
C ALA A 30 -37.94 -3.27 2.95
N ASN A 31 -37.34 -4.15 3.75
CA ASN A 31 -38.05 -5.21 4.48
C ASN A 31 -38.60 -4.75 5.85
N GLY A 32 -38.55 -3.45 6.16
CA GLY A 32 -39.07 -2.89 7.41
C GLY A 32 -38.13 -3.05 8.60
N GLU A 33 -36.81 -3.03 8.36
CA GLU A 33 -35.78 -3.06 9.41
C GLU A 33 -35.93 -4.25 10.39
N PRO A 34 -36.04 -5.49 9.88
CA PRO A 34 -36.32 -6.64 10.74
C PRO A 34 -35.19 -6.90 11.73
N GLN A 35 -35.57 -7.29 12.95
CA GLN A 35 -34.66 -7.87 13.93
C GLN A 35 -34.54 -9.37 13.68
N TYR A 36 -33.33 -9.82 13.37
CA TYR A 36 -33.06 -11.22 13.06
C TYR A 36 -32.90 -12.08 14.33
N PRO A 37 -33.20 -13.39 14.30
CA PRO A 37 -33.07 -14.26 15.49
C PRO A 37 -31.64 -14.41 16.05
N TRP A 38 -30.61 -14.06 15.27
CA TRP A 38 -29.19 -14.08 15.66
C TRP A 38 -28.69 -12.67 16.04
N MET A 39 -29.60 -11.73 16.27
CA MET A 39 -29.32 -10.43 16.86
C MET A 39 -29.51 -10.53 18.38
N ASP A 40 -28.59 -9.96 19.14
CA ASP A 40 -28.62 -9.84 20.60
C ASP A 40 -29.55 -8.71 21.08
N GLY A 41 -30.77 -8.65 20.54
CA GLY A 41 -31.82 -7.71 20.98
C GLY A 41 -31.64 -6.24 20.57
N GLN A 42 -30.61 -5.94 19.78
CA GLN A 42 -30.40 -4.62 19.20
C GLN A 42 -31.37 -4.33 18.04
N THR A 43 -31.61 -3.05 17.77
CA THR A 43 -32.55 -2.58 16.74
C THR A 43 -31.88 -2.36 15.38
N ILE A 44 -30.60 -2.01 15.38
CA ILE A 44 -29.83 -1.73 14.16
C ILE A 44 -29.03 -2.99 13.81
N ALA A 45 -29.25 -3.52 12.60
CA ALA A 45 -28.52 -4.69 12.13
C ALA A 45 -27.09 -4.33 11.74
N PHE A 46 -26.13 -5.15 12.18
CA PHE A 46 -24.79 -5.18 11.61
C PHE A 46 -24.85 -5.59 10.13
N ILE A 47 -23.86 -5.19 9.34
CA ILE A 47 -23.65 -5.64 7.96
C ILE A 47 -23.66 -7.16 7.93
N SER A 48 -22.92 -7.78 8.84
CA SER A 48 -22.82 -9.24 8.96
C SER A 48 -24.17 -9.91 9.25
N HIS A 49 -25.10 -9.24 9.95
CA HIS A 49 -26.43 -9.77 10.25
C HIS A 49 -27.31 -9.83 9.01
N VAL A 50 -27.32 -8.76 8.23
CA VAL A 50 -28.00 -8.74 6.92
C VAL A 50 -27.32 -9.74 5.98
N GLY A 51 -25.98 -9.80 6.00
CA GLY A 51 -25.16 -10.74 5.26
C GLY A 51 -25.33 -12.22 5.66
N ALA A 52 -26.00 -12.53 6.77
CA ALA A 52 -26.32 -13.90 7.18
C ALA A 52 -27.70 -14.38 6.69
N THR A 53 -28.50 -13.47 6.11
CA THR A 53 -29.82 -13.82 5.54
C THR A 53 -29.69 -14.64 4.25
N TYR A 54 -30.76 -15.32 3.84
CA TYR A 54 -30.75 -16.15 2.63
C TYR A 54 -30.46 -15.36 1.35
N TRP A 55 -30.87 -14.09 1.29
CA TRP A 55 -30.69 -13.20 0.14
C TRP A 55 -29.43 -12.34 0.28
N GLY A 56 -29.10 -11.89 1.49
CA GLY A 56 -27.94 -11.05 1.76
C GLY A 56 -26.63 -11.82 1.67
N LYS A 57 -26.60 -13.09 2.09
CA LYS A 57 -25.38 -13.92 2.03
C LYS A 57 -24.77 -14.07 0.64
N PRO A 58 -25.50 -14.50 -0.41
CA PRO A 58 -24.93 -14.61 -1.75
C PRO A 58 -24.46 -13.25 -2.29
N LEU A 59 -25.20 -12.17 -2.02
CA LEU A 59 -24.80 -10.81 -2.38
C LEU A 59 -23.49 -10.41 -1.68
N PHE A 60 -23.38 -10.68 -0.38
CA PHE A 60 -22.22 -10.32 0.42
C PHE A 60 -20.96 -11.09 0.00
N ILE A 61 -21.09 -12.39 -0.28
CA ILE A 61 -19.98 -13.22 -0.78
C ILE A 61 -19.52 -12.74 -2.17
N ALA A 62 -20.46 -12.63 -3.12
CA ALA A 62 -20.12 -12.26 -4.50
C ALA A 62 -19.54 -10.85 -4.59
N GLY A 63 -20.15 -9.90 -3.88
CA GLY A 63 -19.72 -8.51 -3.80
C GLY A 63 -18.35 -8.36 -3.16
N SER A 64 -18.12 -8.99 -2.00
CA SER A 64 -16.83 -8.96 -1.31
C SER A 64 -15.73 -9.61 -2.14
N ALA A 65 -15.96 -10.81 -2.68
CA ALA A 65 -14.97 -11.49 -3.52
C ALA A 65 -14.57 -10.66 -4.73
N THR A 66 -15.55 -10.11 -5.44
CA THR A 66 -15.30 -9.27 -6.63
C THR A 66 -14.55 -7.99 -6.26
N ALA A 67 -14.99 -7.27 -5.22
CA ALA A 67 -14.35 -6.05 -4.79
C ALA A 67 -12.91 -6.29 -4.30
N GLN A 68 -12.69 -7.31 -3.46
CA GLN A 68 -11.37 -7.57 -2.88
C GLN A 68 -10.37 -8.11 -3.91
N VAL A 69 -10.79 -8.98 -4.83
CA VAL A 69 -9.90 -9.43 -5.92
C VAL A 69 -9.48 -8.24 -6.78
N ALA A 70 -10.43 -7.37 -7.17
CA ALA A 70 -10.10 -6.16 -7.91
C ALA A 70 -9.17 -5.21 -7.12
N PHE A 71 -9.35 -5.12 -5.81
CA PHE A 71 -8.49 -4.30 -4.97
C PHE A 71 -7.08 -4.87 -4.84
N VAL A 72 -6.93 -6.18 -4.61
CA VAL A 72 -5.62 -6.86 -4.60
C VAL A 72 -4.89 -6.68 -5.93
N LEU A 73 -5.60 -6.71 -7.06
CA LEU A 73 -5.02 -6.43 -8.37
C LEU A 73 -4.45 -5.00 -8.46
N CYS A 74 -4.92 -4.04 -7.66
CA CYS A 74 -4.31 -2.72 -7.57
C CYS A 74 -2.87 -2.82 -7.04
N PHE A 75 -2.63 -3.53 -5.93
CA PHE A 75 -1.29 -3.71 -5.35
C PHE A 75 -0.34 -4.40 -6.33
N ILE A 76 -0.81 -5.46 -6.98
CA ILE A 76 -0.03 -6.20 -7.99
C ILE A 76 0.29 -5.30 -9.20
N SER A 77 -0.70 -4.53 -9.67
CA SER A 77 -0.54 -3.62 -10.80
C SER A 77 0.41 -2.47 -10.49
N GLU A 78 0.34 -1.91 -9.29
CA GLU A 78 1.25 -0.86 -8.82
C GLU A 78 2.69 -1.37 -8.86
N ARG A 79 2.95 -2.54 -8.26
CA ARG A 79 4.27 -3.18 -8.28
C ARG A 79 4.77 -3.43 -9.71
N TRP A 80 3.91 -3.95 -10.59
CA TRP A 80 4.26 -4.22 -11.99
C TRP A 80 4.56 -2.94 -12.78
N LEU A 81 3.76 -1.89 -12.59
CA LEU A 81 3.96 -0.59 -13.25
C LEU A 81 5.24 0.10 -12.78
N ARG A 82 5.58 0.01 -11.48
CA ARG A 82 6.86 0.48 -10.93
C ARG A 82 8.02 -0.28 -11.57
N HIS A 83 7.93 -1.61 -11.67
CA HIS A 83 8.95 -2.44 -12.34
C HIS A 83 9.13 -2.09 -13.83
N ARG A 84 8.05 -1.69 -14.54
CA ARG A 84 8.09 -1.30 -15.96
C ARG A 84 8.46 0.18 -16.20
N GLY A 85 8.77 0.95 -15.14
CA GLY A 85 9.10 2.37 -15.22
C GLY A 85 7.93 3.29 -15.59
N ARG A 86 6.69 2.79 -15.48
CA ARG A 86 5.47 3.58 -15.76
C ARG A 86 5.01 4.38 -14.54
N LEU A 87 5.45 3.97 -13.35
CA LEU A 87 5.41 4.70 -12.10
C LEU A 87 6.85 4.93 -11.61
N THR A 88 7.04 5.78 -10.60
CA THR A 88 8.36 6.02 -9.99
C THR A 88 8.98 4.69 -9.56
N HIS A 89 10.23 4.47 -9.97
CA HIS A 89 10.89 3.19 -9.75
C HIS A 89 11.15 2.97 -8.26
N ASN A 90 11.26 1.71 -7.83
CA ASN A 90 11.76 1.39 -6.48
C ASN A 90 13.27 1.26 -6.61
N TYR A 91 14.00 2.24 -6.07
CA TYR A 91 15.44 2.40 -6.23
C TYR A 91 16.20 1.50 -5.25
N THR A 92 15.65 1.29 -4.07
CA THR A 92 16.32 0.57 -2.99
C THR A 92 15.67 -0.79 -2.70
N THR A 93 16.46 -1.77 -2.24
CA THR A 93 15.98 -3.13 -1.92
C THR A 93 14.86 -3.11 -0.90
N ALA A 94 14.94 -2.22 0.11
CA ALA A 94 13.90 -2.11 1.11
C ALA A 94 12.59 -1.50 0.56
N GLU A 95 12.55 -0.77 -0.57
CA GLU A 95 11.30 -0.24 -1.16
C GLU A 95 10.57 -1.39 -1.84
N LYS A 96 11.34 -2.24 -2.53
CA LYS A 96 10.84 -3.48 -3.11
C LYS A 96 10.30 -4.40 -2.00
N ALA A 97 10.99 -4.52 -0.87
CA ALA A 97 10.53 -5.32 0.26
C ALA A 97 9.23 -4.79 0.86
N LEU A 98 9.15 -3.47 1.13
CA LEU A 98 7.93 -2.83 1.64
C LEU A 98 6.73 -3.05 0.72
N SER A 99 6.91 -2.87 -0.60
CA SER A 99 5.86 -3.09 -1.60
C SER A 99 5.37 -4.55 -1.64
N VAL A 100 6.28 -5.51 -1.49
CA VAL A 100 5.95 -6.95 -1.42
C VAL A 100 5.20 -7.26 -0.12
N CYS A 101 5.67 -6.76 1.03
CA CYS A 101 5.00 -6.92 2.32
C CYS A 101 3.59 -6.32 2.27
N ALA A 102 3.44 -5.10 1.75
CA ALA A 102 2.14 -4.46 1.56
C ALA A 102 1.19 -5.34 0.75
N SER A 103 1.67 -5.92 -0.36
CA SER A 103 0.88 -6.79 -1.22
C SER A 103 0.45 -8.08 -0.51
N ILE A 104 1.36 -8.72 0.25
CA ILE A 104 1.05 -9.95 1.00
C ILE A 104 -0.01 -9.67 2.06
N PHE A 105 0.14 -8.62 2.85
CA PHE A 105 -0.84 -8.27 3.89
C PHE A 105 -2.18 -7.83 3.30
N ALA A 106 -2.20 -7.19 2.12
CA ALA A 106 -3.45 -6.90 1.40
C ALA A 106 -4.17 -8.19 0.96
N ILE A 107 -3.44 -9.20 0.51
CA ILE A 107 -4.00 -10.52 0.17
C ILE A 107 -4.58 -11.19 1.42
N ILE A 108 -3.85 -11.16 2.55
CA ILE A 108 -4.34 -11.70 3.83
C ILE A 108 -5.63 -10.98 4.27
N GLY A 109 -5.65 -9.65 4.20
CA GLY A 109 -6.82 -8.84 4.51
C GLY A 109 -8.01 -9.17 3.60
N ALA A 110 -7.78 -9.29 2.29
CA ALA A 110 -8.78 -9.70 1.31
C ALA A 110 -9.37 -11.07 1.61
N CYS A 111 -8.52 -12.05 1.92
CA CYS A 111 -8.95 -13.38 2.34
C CYS A 111 -9.80 -13.31 3.62
N GLY A 112 -9.41 -12.50 4.61
CA GLY A 112 -10.20 -12.27 5.82
C GLY A 112 -11.63 -11.79 5.50
N LEU A 113 -11.77 -10.77 4.65
CA LEU A 113 -13.10 -10.24 4.28
C LEU A 113 -13.94 -11.25 3.49
N ILE A 114 -13.33 -12.02 2.59
CA ILE A 114 -14.07 -13.04 1.84
C ILE A 114 -14.51 -14.16 2.78
N LEU A 115 -13.61 -14.65 3.64
CA LEU A 115 -13.90 -15.75 4.56
C LEU A 115 -14.95 -15.36 5.62
N LEU A 116 -14.96 -14.12 6.14
CA LEU A 116 -16.01 -13.69 7.07
C LEU A 116 -17.40 -13.65 6.43
N THR A 117 -17.50 -13.44 5.11
CA THR A 117 -18.80 -13.55 4.41
C THR A 117 -19.30 -14.99 4.28
N ILE A 118 -18.37 -15.96 4.25
CA ILE A 118 -18.67 -17.40 4.16
C ILE A 118 -19.00 -17.95 5.54
N PHE A 119 -18.17 -17.66 6.54
CA PHE A 119 -18.39 -18.00 7.94
C PHE A 119 -19.23 -16.90 8.58
N ASP A 120 -20.54 -16.96 8.34
CA ASP A 120 -21.49 -15.94 8.83
C ASP A 120 -21.70 -15.98 10.35
N THR A 121 -22.23 -14.88 10.88
CA THR A 121 -22.56 -14.71 12.31
C THR A 121 -23.66 -15.64 12.80
N ARG A 122 -24.48 -16.20 11.90
CA ARG A 122 -25.55 -17.13 12.27
C ARG A 122 -25.03 -18.52 12.61
N ARG A 123 -24.05 -19.03 11.86
CA ARG A 123 -23.57 -20.42 11.95
C ARG A 123 -22.19 -20.54 12.57
N TYR A 124 -21.33 -19.55 12.36
CA TYR A 124 -19.93 -19.58 12.79
C TYR A 124 -19.48 -18.26 13.44
N PRO A 125 -20.20 -17.71 14.44
CA PRO A 125 -19.87 -16.39 15.02
C PRO A 125 -18.41 -16.23 15.48
N PRO A 126 -17.78 -17.17 16.22
CA PRO A 126 -16.37 -17.01 16.62
C PRO A 126 -15.40 -16.97 15.44
N VAL A 127 -15.70 -17.69 14.36
CA VAL A 127 -14.87 -17.69 13.15
C VAL A 127 -15.07 -16.39 12.38
N HIS A 128 -16.30 -15.89 12.32
CA HIS A 128 -16.63 -14.59 11.72
C HIS A 128 -15.81 -13.47 12.36
N GLU A 129 -15.82 -13.39 13.69
CA GLU A 129 -15.08 -12.38 14.47
C GLU A 129 -13.57 -12.49 14.25
N ALA A 130 -13.02 -13.72 14.25
CA ALA A 130 -11.61 -13.93 13.97
C ALA A 130 -11.23 -13.47 12.56
N MET A 131 -12.06 -13.75 11.55
CA MET A 131 -11.82 -13.31 10.17
C MET A 131 -11.99 -11.80 9.99
N LEU A 132 -12.89 -11.16 10.75
CA LEU A 132 -13.00 -9.70 10.83
C LEU A 132 -11.70 -9.08 11.38
N ALA A 133 -11.13 -9.65 12.44
CA ALA A 133 -9.85 -9.20 12.98
C ALA A 133 -8.71 -9.36 11.98
N VAL A 134 -8.65 -10.50 11.26
CA VAL A 134 -7.66 -10.73 10.18
C VAL A 134 -7.81 -9.72 9.04
N PHE A 135 -9.05 -9.42 8.63
CA PHE A 135 -9.34 -8.40 7.62
C PHE A 135 -8.80 -7.03 8.03
N ILE A 136 -9.19 -6.54 9.22
CA ILE A 136 -8.81 -5.22 9.72
C ILE A 136 -7.29 -5.13 9.88
N ALA A 137 -6.67 -6.10 10.58
CA ALA A 137 -5.24 -6.11 10.81
C ALA A 137 -4.44 -6.21 9.51
N GLY A 138 -4.87 -7.08 8.59
CA GLY A 138 -4.24 -7.26 7.29
C GLY A 138 -4.17 -5.96 6.48
N TYR A 139 -5.30 -5.25 6.36
CA TYR A 139 -5.31 -3.98 5.62
C TYR A 139 -4.59 -2.85 6.32
N ILE A 140 -4.67 -2.73 7.65
CA ILE A 140 -3.92 -1.71 8.40
C ILE A 140 -2.40 -1.93 8.23
N ILE A 141 -1.91 -3.16 8.41
CA ILE A 141 -0.48 -3.47 8.26
C ILE A 141 -0.05 -3.22 6.81
N SER A 142 -0.85 -3.62 5.82
CA SER A 142 -0.61 -3.33 4.41
C SER A 142 -0.48 -1.82 4.15
N ALA A 143 -1.40 -1.03 4.71
CA ALA A 143 -1.44 0.41 4.52
C ALA A 143 -0.25 1.12 5.20
N ILE A 144 0.23 0.62 6.34
CA ILE A 144 1.47 1.08 6.98
C ILE A 144 2.67 0.85 6.05
N PHE A 145 2.80 -0.34 5.46
CA PHE A 145 3.89 -0.64 4.51
C PHE A 145 3.82 0.24 3.25
N ILE A 146 2.63 0.50 2.73
CA ILE A 146 2.42 1.48 1.67
C ILE A 146 2.91 2.84 2.11
N CYS A 147 2.47 3.36 3.25
CA CYS A 147 2.86 4.69 3.71
C CYS A 147 4.38 4.79 3.90
N ALA A 148 5.02 3.75 4.44
CA ALA A 148 6.48 3.69 4.57
C ALA A 148 7.18 3.71 3.19
N GLU A 149 6.64 2.99 2.18
CA GLU A 149 7.14 3.05 0.80
C GLU A 149 7.01 4.48 0.24
N TYR A 150 5.83 5.10 0.33
CA TYR A 150 5.57 6.44 -0.18
C TYR A 150 6.40 7.52 0.54
N GLN A 151 6.59 7.41 1.85
CA GLN A 151 7.46 8.32 2.60
C GLN A 151 8.89 8.26 2.07
N ARG A 152 9.41 7.04 1.80
CA ARG A 152 10.77 6.88 1.31
C ARG A 152 10.95 7.37 -0.13
N LEU A 153 9.99 7.10 -1.01
CA LEU A 153 9.98 7.65 -2.36
C LEU A 153 9.83 9.17 -2.38
N GLY A 154 9.05 9.73 -1.45
CA GLY A 154 8.79 11.17 -1.33
C GLY A 154 10.03 11.99 -0.93
N ILE A 155 11.02 11.37 -0.28
CA ILE A 155 12.31 12.00 0.04
C ILE A 155 13.12 12.27 -1.24
N PHE A 156 13.11 11.35 -2.19
CA PHE A 156 13.88 11.46 -3.45
C PHE A 156 13.17 12.31 -4.52
N PHE A 157 11.84 12.29 -4.58
CA PHE A 157 11.06 12.95 -5.64
C PHE A 157 10.22 14.13 -5.12
N ARG A 158 10.89 15.07 -4.43
CA ARG A 158 10.28 16.25 -3.81
C ARG A 158 9.41 17.11 -4.75
N GLU A 159 9.64 17.03 -6.06
CA GLU A 159 8.97 17.83 -7.10
C GLU A 159 7.56 17.33 -7.47
N TYR A 160 7.21 16.08 -7.21
CA TYR A 160 5.93 15.51 -7.65
C TYR A 160 4.84 15.66 -6.57
N ARG A 161 4.09 16.78 -6.62
CA ARG A 161 2.97 17.10 -5.72
C ARG A 161 1.92 15.97 -5.60
N ILE A 162 1.72 15.19 -6.65
CA ILE A 162 0.70 14.12 -6.70
C ILE A 162 1.04 12.93 -5.79
N LEU A 163 2.32 12.56 -5.66
CA LEU A 163 2.75 11.48 -4.75
C LEU A 163 2.54 11.88 -3.29
N ARG A 164 2.86 13.14 -2.95
CA ARG A 164 2.66 13.67 -1.59
C ARG A 164 1.18 13.78 -1.22
N ALA A 165 0.34 14.19 -2.17
CA ALA A 165 -1.11 14.23 -1.96
C ALA A 165 -1.67 12.83 -1.67
N SER A 166 -1.31 11.83 -2.47
CA SER A 166 -1.74 10.44 -2.23
C SER A 166 -1.31 9.93 -0.86
N PHE A 167 -0.05 10.17 -0.47
CA PHE A 167 0.46 9.80 0.85
C PHE A 167 -0.40 10.37 2.00
N TRP A 168 -0.64 11.69 2.01
CA TRP A 168 -1.41 12.32 3.08
C TRP A 168 -2.88 11.90 3.10
N ILE A 169 -3.48 11.69 1.94
CA ILE A 169 -4.85 11.17 1.83
C ILE A 169 -4.94 9.79 2.47
N LYS A 170 -4.04 8.87 2.10
CA LYS A 170 -4.01 7.51 2.66
C LYS A 170 -3.70 7.50 4.14
N LEU A 171 -2.72 8.29 4.58
CA LEU A 171 -2.38 8.40 6.00
C LEU A 171 -3.58 8.87 6.82
N THR A 172 -4.34 9.84 6.30
CA THR A 172 -5.58 10.33 6.94
C THR A 172 -6.60 9.20 7.06
N PHE A 173 -6.84 8.43 5.99
CA PHE A 173 -7.73 7.27 6.05
C PHE A 173 -7.28 6.24 7.07
N ILE A 174 -5.99 5.89 7.12
CA ILE A 174 -5.47 4.91 8.09
C ILE A 174 -5.71 5.37 9.53
N ILE A 175 -5.44 6.65 9.84
CA ILE A 175 -5.66 7.19 11.18
C ILE A 175 -7.15 7.14 11.55
N VAL A 176 -8.03 7.54 10.63
CA VAL A 176 -9.49 7.51 10.85
C VAL A 176 -9.99 6.08 11.01
N GLU A 177 -9.56 5.14 10.16
CA GLU A 177 -9.94 3.73 10.24
C GLU A 177 -9.47 3.07 11.54
N ILE A 178 -8.25 3.34 11.99
CA ILE A 178 -7.77 2.86 13.30
C ILE A 178 -8.62 3.42 14.44
N ALA A 179 -8.94 4.71 14.42
CA ALA A 179 -9.78 5.33 15.44
C ALA A 179 -11.20 4.72 15.45
N LEU A 180 -11.79 4.51 14.29
CA LEU A 180 -13.10 3.87 14.15
C LEU A 180 -13.07 2.40 14.57
N ALA A 181 -12.03 1.64 14.21
CA ALA A 181 -11.87 0.24 14.61
C ALA A 181 -11.71 0.08 16.13
N ILE A 182 -10.98 1.00 16.78
CA ILE A 182 -10.90 1.05 18.25
C ILE A 182 -12.28 1.37 18.83
N ALA A 183 -12.98 2.37 18.30
CA ALA A 183 -14.32 2.73 18.76
C ALA A 183 -15.29 1.53 18.63
N PHE A 184 -15.25 0.83 17.50
CA PHE A 184 -16.02 -0.39 17.24
C PHE A 184 -15.74 -1.46 18.30
N GLY A 185 -14.46 -1.80 18.53
CA GLY A 185 -14.06 -2.78 19.53
C GLY A 185 -14.49 -2.38 20.96
N VAL A 186 -14.39 -1.10 21.31
CA VAL A 186 -14.84 -0.59 22.62
C VAL A 186 -16.36 -0.70 22.76
N THR A 187 -17.13 -0.33 21.73
CA THR A 187 -18.60 -0.43 21.79
C THR A 187 -19.09 -1.88 21.88
N GLN A 188 -18.40 -2.81 21.22
CA GLN A 188 -18.66 -4.25 21.34
C GLN A 188 -18.35 -4.76 22.76
N TYR A 189 -17.20 -4.38 23.33
CA TYR A 189 -16.84 -4.74 24.70
C TYR A 189 -17.83 -4.20 25.75
N ARG A 190 -18.45 -3.04 25.48
CA ARG A 190 -19.47 -2.39 26.32
C ARG A 190 -20.89 -2.89 26.04
N THR A 191 -21.07 -3.91 25.19
CA THR A 191 -22.37 -4.43 24.73
C THR A 191 -23.32 -3.33 24.23
N ALA A 192 -22.74 -2.32 23.57
CA ALA A 192 -23.47 -1.19 23.02
C ALA A 192 -23.78 -1.44 21.53
N ASP A 193 -24.50 -2.51 21.25
CA ASP A 193 -24.59 -3.12 19.91
C ASP A 193 -25.19 -2.23 18.84
N ASN A 194 -26.19 -1.40 19.18
CA ASN A 194 -26.71 -0.39 18.26
C ASN A 194 -25.63 0.61 17.82
N SER A 195 -24.78 1.06 18.75
CA SER A 195 -23.69 1.99 18.44
C SER A 195 -22.60 1.29 17.64
N ALA A 196 -22.26 0.05 18.01
CA ALA A 196 -21.30 -0.76 17.27
C ALA A 196 -21.76 -1.02 15.83
N ALA A 197 -23.04 -1.34 15.61
CA ALA A 197 -23.60 -1.55 14.28
C ALA A 197 -23.48 -0.27 13.42
N ILE A 198 -23.81 0.90 13.98
CA ILE A 198 -23.64 2.18 13.27
C ILE A 198 -22.16 2.39 12.89
N ILE A 199 -21.24 2.14 13.82
CA ILE A 199 -19.80 2.30 13.56
C ILE A 199 -19.32 1.32 12.48
N GLU A 200 -19.80 0.07 12.47
CA GLU A 200 -19.47 -0.91 11.43
C GLU A 200 -19.88 -0.41 10.04
N TRP A 201 -21.09 0.12 9.89
CA TRP A 201 -21.55 0.72 8.64
C TRP A 201 -20.70 1.91 8.22
N ILE A 202 -20.30 2.77 9.17
CA ILE A 202 -19.40 3.90 8.90
C ILE A 202 -18.03 3.40 8.42
N ILE A 203 -17.43 2.43 9.11
CA ILE A 203 -16.15 1.80 8.72
C ILE A 203 -16.24 1.24 7.29
N ALA A 204 -17.28 0.47 7.00
CA ALA A 204 -17.44 -0.17 5.70
C ALA A 204 -17.62 0.86 4.57
N LEU A 205 -18.30 1.98 4.81
CA LEU A 205 -18.44 3.07 3.86
C LEU A 205 -17.14 3.87 3.71
N MET A 206 -16.41 4.11 4.81
CA MET A 206 -15.10 4.76 4.80
C MET A 206 -14.06 3.97 3.98
N TYR A 207 -14.12 2.64 4.07
CA TYR A 207 -13.27 1.74 3.30
C TYR A 207 -13.42 1.92 1.77
N ILE A 208 -14.58 2.37 1.28
CA ILE A 208 -14.78 2.73 -0.15
C ILE A 208 -13.85 3.88 -0.53
N PHE A 209 -13.82 4.94 0.27
CA PHE A 209 -13.00 6.11 0.00
C PHE A 209 -11.51 5.79 0.11
N TYR A 210 -11.13 4.94 1.05
CA TYR A 210 -9.77 4.39 1.10
C TYR A 210 -9.42 3.65 -0.20
N THR A 211 -10.30 2.77 -0.67
CA THR A 211 -10.09 2.04 -1.95
C THR A 211 -9.97 3.00 -3.13
N TRP A 212 -10.85 3.99 -3.23
CA TRP A 212 -10.80 5.01 -4.30
C TRP A 212 -9.60 5.93 -4.21
N SER A 213 -8.96 6.09 -3.05
CA SER A 213 -7.71 6.86 -2.95
C SER A 213 -6.61 6.34 -3.88
N PHE A 214 -6.61 5.03 -4.18
CA PHE A 214 -5.65 4.40 -5.11
C PHE A 214 -5.85 4.83 -6.57
N ILE A 215 -6.99 5.42 -6.94
CA ILE A 215 -7.19 6.02 -8.27
C ILE A 215 -6.08 7.03 -8.54
N ILE A 216 -5.72 7.84 -7.54
CA ILE A 216 -4.71 8.91 -7.62
C ILE A 216 -3.34 8.35 -8.00
N ASP A 217 -2.98 7.17 -7.49
CA ASP A 217 -1.68 6.53 -7.75
C ASP A 217 -1.54 6.03 -9.18
N PHE A 218 -2.64 5.66 -9.82
CA PHE A 218 -2.65 5.21 -11.21
C PHE A 218 -2.82 6.33 -12.24
N LEU A 219 -3.15 7.56 -11.81
CA LEU A 219 -3.28 8.70 -12.73
C LEU A 219 -1.98 8.98 -13.51
N PRO A 220 -0.77 8.99 -12.91
CA PRO A 220 0.48 9.16 -13.68
C PRO A 220 0.66 8.11 -14.78
N ALA A 221 0.26 6.86 -14.55
CA ALA A 221 0.39 5.77 -15.51
C ALA A 221 -0.45 5.96 -16.80
N THR A 222 -1.42 6.89 -16.79
CA THR A 222 -2.18 7.31 -17.98
C THR A 222 -1.32 8.16 -18.92
N ARG A 223 -0.41 8.97 -18.36
CA ARG A 223 0.45 9.92 -19.09
C ARG A 223 1.77 9.29 -19.55
N THR A 224 2.21 8.21 -18.89
CA THR A 224 3.46 7.49 -19.19
C THR A 224 3.27 6.30 -20.17
N LYS A 225 2.22 6.33 -21.00
CA LYS A 225 1.94 5.27 -22.00
C LYS A 225 3.04 5.18 -23.07
N HIS A 226 3.49 6.32 -23.60
CA HIS A 226 4.62 6.40 -24.53
C HIS A 226 5.95 6.24 -23.81
N LYS A 227 6.91 5.55 -24.43
CA LYS A 227 8.23 5.25 -23.82
C LYS A 227 8.99 6.52 -23.43
N ASP A 228 8.82 7.59 -24.19
CA ASP A 228 9.54 8.87 -24.00
C ASP A 228 9.03 9.67 -22.79
N HIS A 229 7.85 9.31 -22.27
CA HIS A 229 7.22 9.96 -21.11
C HIS A 229 7.34 9.10 -19.84
N ARG A 230 8.04 7.98 -19.90
CA ARG A 230 8.27 7.12 -18.73
C ARG A 230 9.26 7.80 -17.79
N PHE A 231 9.13 7.49 -16.50
CA PHE A 231 10.13 7.94 -15.53
C PHE A 231 11.47 7.35 -15.95
N PRO A 232 12.52 8.18 -16.11
CA PRO A 232 13.83 7.65 -16.48
C PRO A 232 14.24 6.63 -15.41
N PRO A 233 14.80 5.47 -15.80
CA PRO A 233 15.59 4.71 -14.84
C PRO A 233 16.65 5.69 -14.33
N VAL A 234 16.86 5.78 -13.01
CA VAL A 234 17.94 6.62 -12.47
C VAL A 234 19.21 6.25 -13.23
N ARG A 235 19.82 7.28 -13.81
CA ARG A 235 21.00 7.15 -14.65
C ARG A 235 22.09 6.56 -13.76
N ALA A 236 22.88 5.63 -14.29
CA ALA A 236 24.18 5.26 -13.72
C ALA A 236 25.07 6.50 -13.41
N ALA A 237 24.74 7.67 -13.98
CA ALA A 237 25.35 8.96 -13.68
C ALA A 237 25.13 9.47 -12.24
N ASP A 238 24.03 9.12 -11.56
CA ASP A 238 23.82 9.54 -10.16
C ASP A 238 24.65 8.68 -9.20
N ASP A 239 24.83 7.40 -9.53
CA ASP A 239 25.79 6.50 -8.85
C ASP A 239 27.25 6.89 -9.17
N GLU A 240 27.57 7.29 -10.40
CA GLU A 240 28.89 7.84 -10.77
C GLU A 240 29.17 9.18 -10.09
N MET A 241 28.18 10.06 -9.92
CA MET A 241 28.37 11.32 -9.19
C MET A 241 28.52 11.05 -7.68
N ALA A 242 27.79 10.09 -7.10
CA ALA A 242 27.97 9.68 -5.71
C ALA A 242 29.34 9.03 -5.48
N MET A 243 29.78 8.13 -6.38
CA MET A 243 31.11 7.53 -6.34
C MET A 243 32.22 8.56 -6.58
N ASN A 244 32.06 9.48 -7.54
CA ASN A 244 33.04 10.55 -7.78
C ASN A 244 33.12 11.51 -6.58
N THR A 245 32.00 11.80 -5.91
CA THR A 245 32.00 12.65 -4.71
C THR A 245 32.73 11.97 -3.54
N GLN A 246 32.53 10.65 -3.35
CA GLN A 246 33.30 9.88 -2.37
C GLN A 246 34.79 9.76 -2.73
N HIS A 247 35.10 9.50 -4.00
CA HIS A 247 36.48 9.35 -4.47
C HIS A 247 37.25 10.67 -4.43
N GLN A 248 36.58 11.79 -4.71
CA GLN A 248 37.15 13.14 -4.63
C GLN A 248 37.30 13.60 -3.18
N GLY A 249 36.32 13.31 -2.31
CA GLY A 249 36.41 13.55 -0.86
C GLY A 249 37.58 12.82 -0.19
N SER A 250 37.89 11.60 -0.66
CA SER A 250 39.05 10.82 -0.22
C SER A 250 40.40 11.38 -0.70
N MET A 251 40.44 12.19 -1.76
CA MET A 251 41.68 12.82 -2.27
C MET A 251 41.98 14.18 -1.65
N THR A 252 40.96 14.88 -1.11
CA THR A 252 41.10 16.27 -0.62
C THR A 252 41.37 16.39 0.88
N ASN A 253 41.60 15.29 1.61
CA ASN A 253 41.97 15.29 3.04
C ASN A 253 41.08 16.17 3.95
N GLY A 254 39.82 16.40 3.54
CA GLY A 254 38.81 17.14 4.30
C GLY A 254 37.88 16.17 5.03
N PRO A 255 37.27 16.57 6.16
CA PRO A 255 36.37 15.70 6.90
C PRO A 255 35.16 15.35 6.04
N VAL A 256 35.05 14.07 5.67
CA VAL A 256 33.89 13.51 4.97
C VAL A 256 32.83 13.24 6.03
N TYR A 257 31.76 14.05 6.03
CA TYR A 257 30.55 13.73 6.80
C TYR A 257 29.82 12.59 6.09
N SER A 258 30.22 11.35 6.39
CA SER A 258 29.51 10.15 5.99
C SER A 258 28.19 10.05 6.77
N SER A 259 27.09 10.43 6.12
CA SER A 259 25.75 10.10 6.60
C SER A 259 25.45 8.63 6.27
N GLY A 260 25.87 7.75 7.17
CA GLY A 260 25.16 6.50 7.47
C GLY A 260 25.28 5.36 6.45
N GLY A 261 26.23 4.46 6.71
CA GLY A 261 26.31 3.15 6.08
C GLY A 261 27.40 2.32 6.72
N HIS A 262 27.21 1.90 7.98
CA HIS A 262 28.14 1.02 8.68
C HIS A 262 27.90 -0.42 8.20
N TYR A 263 28.67 -0.86 7.20
CA TYR A 263 28.99 -2.27 7.01
C TYR A 263 30.37 -2.48 7.61
N GLY A 264 30.42 -3.25 8.68
CA GLY A 264 31.68 -3.69 9.28
C GLY A 264 32.30 -4.75 8.39
N ASP A 265 33.41 -4.41 7.75
CA ASP A 265 34.42 -5.38 7.36
C ASP A 265 35.71 -5.01 8.10
N THR A 266 36.21 -6.00 8.81
CA THR A 266 37.38 -5.91 9.67
C THR A 266 38.58 -6.43 8.86
N GLU A 267 39.73 -5.79 9.09
CA GLU A 267 41.09 -6.19 8.69
C GLU A 267 41.52 -5.91 7.24
N SER A 268 42.72 -5.44 6.91
CA SER A 268 43.80 -4.71 7.59
C SER A 268 44.99 -4.67 6.61
N HIS A 269 45.55 -3.47 6.42
CA HIS A 269 46.93 -3.14 6.05
C HIS A 269 47.58 -3.62 4.72
N GLY A 270 48.08 -2.63 3.98
CA GLY A 270 49.07 -2.83 2.90
C GLY A 270 49.40 -1.58 2.09
N SER A 271 49.86 -0.52 2.74
CA SER A 271 50.34 0.72 2.12
C SER A 271 51.59 0.51 1.25
N GLN A 272 51.57 0.91 -0.03
CA GLN A 272 52.79 1.31 -0.77
C GLN A 272 52.48 2.50 -1.69
N GLN A 273 53.11 3.64 -1.39
CA GLN A 273 53.19 4.84 -2.22
C GLN A 273 54.35 4.72 -3.25
N PRO A 274 54.40 5.60 -4.28
CA PRO A 274 54.92 5.30 -5.61
C PRO A 274 56.38 5.72 -5.82
N MET A 275 57.09 5.09 -6.78
CA MET A 275 58.34 5.62 -7.33
C MET A 275 58.12 6.25 -8.71
N GLN A 276 58.66 7.45 -8.82
CA GLN A 276 58.56 8.46 -9.87
C GLN A 276 59.52 8.13 -11.04
N GLN A 277 59.06 8.38 -12.27
CA GLN A 277 59.86 8.36 -13.49
C GLN A 277 60.98 9.42 -13.43
N GLY A 278 62.22 8.99 -13.68
CA GLY A 278 63.38 9.85 -13.91
C GLY A 278 63.77 9.87 -15.40
N GLU A 279 64.11 11.06 -15.88
CA GLU A 279 64.20 11.49 -17.27
C GLU A 279 65.36 10.90 -18.10
N ARG A 280 65.16 11.01 -19.43
CA ARG A 280 66.10 10.72 -20.52
C ARG A 280 67.28 11.70 -20.52
N ALA A 281 68.49 11.16 -20.73
CA ALA A 281 69.67 11.94 -21.11
C ALA A 281 70.32 11.36 -22.38
N GLY A 282 70.42 12.19 -23.42
CA GLY A 282 71.31 12.08 -24.57
C GLY A 282 71.54 13.51 -25.05
N PRO A 283 72.77 13.92 -25.47
CA PRO A 283 73.43 13.35 -26.65
C PRO A 283 74.97 13.27 -26.56
N SER A 284 75.61 12.59 -27.52
CA SER A 284 76.99 12.90 -27.92
C SER A 284 77.22 12.58 -29.40
N GLN A 285 77.26 13.61 -30.23
CA GLN A 285 77.93 13.58 -31.53
C GLN A 285 79.44 13.65 -31.30
N ASN A 286 80.23 12.89 -32.08
CA ASN A 286 81.52 13.30 -32.60
C ASN A 286 81.99 12.31 -33.69
N PHE A 287 82.29 12.88 -34.86
CA PHE A 287 83.15 12.48 -35.98
C PHE A 287 83.24 11.01 -36.42
#